data_AF-A0AAW6P5P1-F1
#
_entry.id   AF-A0AAW6P5P1-F1
#
_cell.length_a   1.000
_cell.length_b   1.000
_cell.length_c   1.000
_cell.angle_alpha   90.00
_cell.angle_beta   90.00
_cell.angle_gamma   90.00
#
_symmetry.space_group_name_H-M   'P 1'
#
loop_
_entity.id
_entity.type
_entity.pdbx_description
1 polymer ?
#
loop_
_entity_poly.entity_id
_entity_poly.type
_entity_poly.pdbx_seq_one_letter_code
_entity_poly.pdbx_strand_id
1 'polypeptide(L)'
;MSDRELLELAAKAAGYQFSTSMRSFSRPPVPVILAESGRWKQWDPLHDDGDALRLAVKLAIEISPCPEHDSVMCEPKGSPDSIITTEALDNYGTRRAVVRAAAEIGRQME
;
A
#
# COMPACT_ATOMS: atom_id res chain seq x y z
N MET A 1 -12.42 -7.31 1.94
CA MET A 1 -11.13 -7.49 1.24
C MET A 1 -10.16 -8.08 2.23
N SER A 2 -9.55 -9.21 1.89
CA SER A 2 -8.47 -9.80 2.70
C SER A 2 -7.19 -8.98 2.58
N ASP A 3 -6.28 -9.09 3.56
CA ASP A 3 -4.95 -8.45 3.49
C ASP A 3 -4.20 -8.87 2.22
N ARG A 4 -4.40 -10.12 1.78
CA ARG A 4 -3.82 -10.62 0.55
C ARG A 4 -4.34 -9.87 -0.68
N GLU A 5 -5.66 -9.80 -0.86
CA GLU A 5 -6.27 -9.07 -2.00
C GLU A 5 -5.89 -7.58 -1.97
N LEU A 6 -5.84 -6.99 -0.78
CA LEU A 6 -5.41 -5.62 -0.56
C LEU A 6 -3.98 -5.41 -1.07
N LEU A 7 -3.05 -6.29 -0.71
CA LEU A 7 -1.65 -6.23 -1.15
C LEU A 7 -1.51 -6.50 -2.66
N GLU A 8 -2.26 -7.44 -3.23
CA GLU A 8 -2.23 -7.73 -4.67
C GLU A 8 -2.70 -6.51 -5.50
N LEU A 9 -3.78 -5.83 -5.07
CA LEU A 9 -4.25 -4.60 -5.71
C LEU A 9 -3.24 -3.45 -5.57
N ALA A 10 -2.65 -3.27 -4.39
CA ALA A 10 -1.62 -2.27 -4.18
C ALA A 10 -0.36 -2.53 -5.04
N ALA A 11 0.03 -3.80 -5.21
CA ALA A 11 1.11 -4.18 -6.12
C ALA A 11 0.75 -3.90 -7.59
N LYS A 12 -0.49 -4.18 -8.00
CA LYS A 12 -1.02 -3.83 -9.34
C LYS A 12 -0.90 -2.34 -9.59
N ALA A 13 -1.35 -1.50 -8.65
CA ALA A 13 -1.24 -0.05 -8.74
C ALA A 13 0.20 0.41 -8.97
N ALA A 14 1.13 -0.14 -8.19
CA ALA A 14 2.54 0.20 -8.28
C ALA A 14 3.26 -0.40 -9.50
N GLY A 15 2.55 -1.14 -10.37
CA GLY A 15 3.12 -1.81 -11.54
C GLY A 15 4.16 -2.87 -11.18
N TYR A 16 4.07 -3.46 -9.99
CA TYR A 16 4.99 -4.52 -9.60
C TYR A 16 4.62 -5.85 -10.26
N GLN A 17 5.63 -6.60 -10.70
CA GLN A 17 5.47 -8.03 -10.91
C GLN A 17 5.47 -8.71 -9.56
N PHE A 18 4.39 -9.40 -9.21
CA PHE A 18 4.25 -10.07 -7.93
C PHE A 18 3.84 -11.53 -8.09
N SER A 19 4.25 -12.35 -7.14
CA SER A 19 3.85 -13.75 -7.02
C SER A 19 3.40 -14.04 -5.61
N THR A 20 2.31 -14.79 -5.47
CA THR A 20 1.83 -15.34 -4.20
C THR A 20 2.11 -16.83 -4.06
N SER A 21 2.57 -17.50 -5.12
CA SER A 21 2.98 -18.90 -5.12
C SER A 21 4.43 -19.09 -4.68
N MET A 22 5.28 -18.08 -4.91
CA MET A 22 6.63 -18.04 -4.36
C MET A 22 6.52 -17.85 -2.85
N ARG A 23 7.05 -18.81 -2.07
CA ARG A 23 6.82 -18.87 -0.62
C ARG A 23 7.45 -17.65 0.07
N SER A 24 6.61 -16.72 0.53
CA SER A 24 7.01 -15.79 1.57
C SER A 24 7.29 -16.57 2.86
N PHE A 25 8.38 -16.23 3.54
CA PHE A 25 8.71 -16.82 4.84
C PHE A 25 7.96 -16.14 5.99
N SER A 26 7.20 -15.09 5.71
CA SER A 26 6.43 -14.37 6.72
C SER A 26 5.10 -15.02 7.06
N ARG A 27 4.62 -14.71 8.26
CA ARG A 27 3.33 -15.15 8.78
C ARG A 27 2.55 -13.91 9.25
N PRO A 28 1.44 -13.54 8.58
CA PRO A 28 0.83 -14.20 7.41
C PRO A 28 1.69 -14.11 6.12
N PRO A 29 1.46 -15.00 5.13
CA PRO A 29 2.18 -14.93 3.86
C PRO A 29 1.78 -13.66 3.11
N VAL A 30 2.79 -12.95 2.59
CA VAL A 30 2.64 -11.74 1.79
C VAL A 30 3.18 -11.94 0.37
N PRO A 31 2.81 -11.09 -0.61
CA PRO A 31 3.36 -11.18 -1.95
C PRO A 31 4.88 -11.00 -1.97
N VAL A 32 5.50 -11.65 -2.94
CA VAL A 32 6.90 -11.43 -3.31
C VAL A 32 6.88 -10.55 -4.55
N ILE A 33 7.59 -9.41 -4.56
CA ILE A 33 7.68 -8.53 -5.73
C ILE A 33 9.06 -8.60 -6.36
N LEU A 34 9.13 -8.38 -7.67
CA LEU A 34 10.39 -8.11 -8.35
C LEU A 34 10.84 -6.68 -8.01
N ALA A 35 11.86 -6.55 -7.17
CA ALA A 35 12.44 -5.25 -6.86
C ALA A 35 13.18 -4.67 -8.07
N GLU A 36 13.44 -3.35 -8.04
CA GLU A 36 14.22 -2.65 -9.07
C GLU A 36 15.64 -3.23 -9.26
N SER A 37 16.18 -3.90 -8.23
CA SER A 37 17.43 -4.66 -8.31
C SER A 37 17.36 -5.92 -9.17
N GLY A 38 16.19 -6.27 -9.71
CA GLY A 38 15.96 -7.51 -10.46
C GLY A 38 15.85 -8.76 -9.59
N ARG A 39 15.81 -8.60 -8.26
CA ARG A 39 15.65 -9.71 -7.32
C ARG A 39 14.25 -9.76 -6.74
N TRP A 40 13.72 -10.97 -6.60
CA TRP A 40 12.49 -11.20 -5.85
C TRP A 40 12.75 -10.93 -4.37
N LYS A 41 11.90 -10.08 -3.77
CA LYS A 41 11.92 -9.82 -2.34
C LYS A 41 10.52 -9.90 -1.76
N GLN A 42 10.44 -10.24 -0.49
CA GLN A 42 9.20 -10.09 0.25
C GLN A 42 8.77 -8.62 0.25
N TRP A 43 7.48 -8.38 0.10
CA TRP A 43 6.91 -7.05 0.13
C TRP A 43 5.70 -7.02 1.06
N ASP A 44 5.83 -6.26 2.15
CA ASP A 44 4.81 -6.18 3.19
C ASP A 44 4.60 -4.73 3.65
N PRO A 45 3.98 -3.88 2.83
CA PRO A 45 3.72 -2.49 3.19
C PRO A 45 2.73 -2.33 4.36
N LEU A 46 2.10 -3.39 4.87
CA LEU A 46 1.30 -3.32 6.10
C LEU A 46 2.19 -3.35 7.36
N HIS A 47 3.34 -4.01 7.29
CA HIS A 47 4.23 -4.21 8.44
C HIS A 47 5.65 -3.62 8.25
N ASP A 48 6.02 -3.20 7.05
CA ASP A 48 7.30 -2.57 6.71
C ASP A 48 7.08 -1.12 6.26
N ASP A 49 7.59 -0.17 7.06
CA ASP A 49 7.50 1.27 6.81
C ASP A 49 8.16 1.69 5.49
N GLY A 50 9.26 1.03 5.12
CA GLY A 50 9.99 1.33 3.90
C GLY A 50 9.21 0.90 2.66
N ASP A 51 8.55 -0.26 2.70
CA ASP A 51 7.66 -0.71 1.64
C ASP A 51 6.43 0.19 1.51
N ALA A 52 5.84 0.62 2.61
CA ALA A 52 4.72 1.56 2.61
C ALA A 52 5.11 2.94 2.06
N LEU A 53 6.22 3.51 2.52
CA LEU A 53 6.68 4.83 2.06
C LEU A 53 7.08 4.79 0.59
N ARG A 54 7.78 3.75 0.13
CA ARG A 54 8.11 3.57 -1.29
C ARG A 54 6.85 3.43 -2.15
N LEU A 55 5.82 2.75 -1.64
CA LEU A 55 4.52 2.65 -2.30
C LEU A 55 3.84 4.03 -2.44
N ALA A 56 3.81 4.81 -1.36
CA ALA A 56 3.25 6.17 -1.39
C ALA A 56 3.97 7.06 -2.41
N VAL A 57 5.31 7.07 -2.39
CA VAL A 57 6.12 7.85 -3.34
C VAL A 57 5.86 7.42 -4.77
N LYS A 58 5.84 6.10 -5.04
CA LYS A 58 5.67 5.57 -6.39
C LYS A 58 4.31 5.90 -7.00
N LEU A 59 3.27 5.96 -6.16
CA LEU A 59 1.90 6.27 -6.56
C LEU A 59 1.53 7.74 -6.39
N ALA A 60 2.48 8.58 -5.97
CA ALA A 60 2.22 9.97 -5.60
C ALA A 60 1.04 10.12 -4.65
N ILE A 61 0.96 9.26 -3.62
CA ILE A 61 -0.06 9.36 -2.56
C ILE A 61 0.37 10.43 -1.56
N GLU A 62 -0.49 11.41 -1.35
CA GLU A 62 -0.36 12.42 -0.31
C GLU A 62 -0.82 11.84 1.03
N ILE A 63 -0.05 12.10 2.10
CA ILE A 63 -0.32 11.59 3.44
C ILE A 63 -0.57 12.80 4.35
N SER A 64 -1.78 12.91 4.87
CA SER A 64 -2.23 14.07 5.65
C SER A 64 -2.70 13.61 7.03
N PRO A 65 -1.88 13.76 8.08
CA PRO A 65 -2.32 13.56 9.46
C PRO A 65 -3.40 14.60 9.82
N CYS A 66 -4.46 14.16 10.49
CA CYS A 66 -5.55 14.99 10.99
C CYS A 66 -5.68 14.77 12.51
N PRO A 67 -4.79 15.37 13.33
CA PRO A 67 -4.77 15.14 14.78
C PRO A 67 -6.08 15.51 15.49
N GLU A 68 -6.82 16.48 14.97
CA GLU A 68 -8.12 16.92 15.49
C GLU A 68 -9.19 15.83 15.42
N HIS A 69 -8.99 14.85 14.53
CA HIS A 69 -9.88 13.73 14.28
C HIS A 69 -9.26 12.38 14.64
N ASP A 70 -8.10 12.36 15.30
CA ASP A 70 -7.33 11.15 15.62
C ASP A 70 -7.17 10.22 14.40
N SER A 71 -6.88 10.82 13.23
CA SER A 71 -6.85 10.11 11.96
C SER A 71 -5.71 10.54 11.03
N VAL A 72 -5.48 9.73 10.00
CA VAL A 72 -4.61 10.04 8.87
C VAL A 72 -5.36 9.76 7.57
N MET A 73 -5.28 10.70 6.65
CA MET A 73 -5.89 10.63 5.32
C MET A 73 -4.82 10.35 4.26
N CYS A 74 -5.17 9.55 3.26
CA CYS A 74 -4.33 9.31 2.08
C CYS A 74 -5.16 9.42 0.81
N GLU A 75 -4.64 10.18 -0.16
CA GLU A 75 -5.27 10.44 -1.46
C GLU A 75 -4.21 10.55 -2.58
N PRO A 76 -4.54 10.20 -3.84
CA PRO A 76 -3.66 10.44 -4.98
C PRO A 76 -3.46 11.95 -5.20
N LYS A 77 -2.20 12.39 -5.34
CA LYS A 77 -1.86 13.79 -5.54
C LYS A 77 -2.52 14.35 -6.80
N GLY A 78 -3.18 15.49 -6.64
CA GLY A 78 -3.84 16.21 -7.74
C GLY A 78 -5.24 15.71 -8.08
N SER A 79 -5.76 14.74 -7.31
CA SER A 79 -7.12 14.23 -7.47
C SER A 79 -7.87 14.22 -6.13
N PRO A 80 -8.12 15.41 -5.53
CA PRO A 80 -8.75 15.53 -4.20
C PRO A 80 -10.17 14.94 -4.12
N ASP A 81 -10.83 14.77 -5.27
CA ASP A 81 -12.17 14.16 -5.35
C ASP A 81 -12.14 12.64 -5.62
N SER A 82 -10.96 12.02 -5.77
CA SER A 82 -10.83 10.60 -6.09
C SER A 82 -10.02 9.88 -5.03
N ILE A 83 -10.68 8.96 -4.32
CA ILE A 83 -10.04 8.01 -3.40
C ILE A 83 -9.43 8.69 -2.18
N ILE A 84 -10.27 8.93 -1.19
CA ILE A 84 -9.84 9.30 0.16
C ILE A 84 -9.89 8.04 1.01
N THR A 85 -8.77 7.68 1.61
CA THR A 85 -8.73 6.64 2.64
C THR A 85 -8.37 7.26 3.97
N THR A 86 -9.10 6.89 5.01
CA THR A 86 -8.89 7.40 6.36
C THR A 86 -8.65 6.24 7.31
N GLU A 87 -7.64 6.37 8.15
CA GLU A 87 -7.29 5.41 9.20
C GLU A 87 -7.08 6.14 10.53
N ALA A 88 -7.15 5.40 11.64
CA ALA A 88 -6.78 5.93 12.96
C ALA A 88 -5.33 6.42 12.98
N LEU A 89 -5.04 7.49 13.70
CA LEU A 89 -3.68 8.02 13.88
C LEU A 89 -2.91 7.20 14.94
N ASP A 90 -2.68 5.92 14.64
CA ASP A 90 -1.89 4.99 15.46
C ASP A 90 -0.56 4.61 14.79
N ASN A 91 0.24 3.75 15.44
CA ASN A 91 1.57 3.31 14.94
C ASN A 91 1.53 2.57 13.58
N TYR A 92 0.34 2.22 13.09
CA TYR A 92 0.10 1.43 11.88
C TYR A 92 -0.79 2.18 10.87
N GLY A 93 -1.54 3.19 11.32
CA GLY A 93 -2.57 3.89 10.56
C GLY A 93 -2.07 4.45 9.25
N THR A 94 -0.91 5.09 9.26
CA THR A 94 -0.30 5.65 8.04
C THR A 94 -0.01 4.55 7.01
N ARG A 95 0.54 3.41 7.42
CA ARG A 95 0.77 2.27 6.52
C ARG A 95 -0.54 1.74 5.95
N ARG A 96 -1.54 1.53 6.82
CA ARG A 96 -2.86 1.05 6.39
C ARG A 96 -3.53 2.01 5.40
N ALA A 97 -3.47 3.32 5.64
CA ALA A 97 -4.07 4.32 4.77
C ALA A 97 -3.41 4.31 3.40
N VAL A 98 -2.07 4.33 3.35
CA VAL A 98 -1.31 4.24 2.10
C VAL A 98 -1.65 2.97 1.32
N VAL A 99 -1.64 1.80 1.98
CA VAL A 99 -1.92 0.52 1.33
C VAL A 99 -3.35 0.47 0.81
N ARG A 100 -4.33 1.00 1.55
CA ARG A 100 -5.72 1.09 1.10
C ARG A 100 -5.90 2.04 -0.08
N ALA A 101 -5.27 3.21 -0.06
CA ALA A 101 -5.29 4.13 -1.19
C ALA A 101 -4.69 3.48 -2.43
N ALA A 102 -3.53 2.84 -2.29
CA ALA A 102 -2.89 2.10 -3.37
C ALA A 102 -3.77 0.97 -3.93
N ALA A 103 -4.43 0.20 -3.05
CA ALA A 103 -5.31 -0.87 -3.48
C ALA A 103 -6.55 -0.35 -4.22
N GLU A 104 -7.10 0.80 -3.81
CA GLU A 104 -8.23 1.41 -4.52
C GLU A 104 -7.82 1.89 -5.92
N ILE A 105 -6.64 2.51 -6.06
CA ILE A 105 -6.07 2.83 -7.38
C ILE A 105 -5.97 1.55 -8.23
N GLY A 106 -5.41 0.48 -7.67
CA GLY A 106 -5.24 -0.79 -8.36
C GLY A 106 -6.55 -1.45 -8.75
N ARG A 107 -7.61 -1.26 -7.96
CA ARG A 107 -8.96 -1.75 -8.27
C ARG A 107 -9.58 -1.03 -9.46
N GLN A 108 -9.26 0.25 -9.67
CA GLN A 108 -9.78 1.06 -10.76
C GLN A 108 -8.99 0.89 -12.07
N MET A 109 -7.82 0.27 -12.02
CA MET A 109 -7.07 -0.09 -13.23
C MET A 109 -7.75 -1.28 -13.91
N GLU A 110 -7.99 -1.17 -15.22
CA GLU A 110 -8.46 -2.28 -16.07
C GLU A 110 -7.49 -3.47 -16.10
#